data_AF-A0A353R9S8-F1
#
_entry.id   AF-A0A353R9S8-F1
#
_cell.length_a   1.000
_cell.length_b   1.000
_cell.length_c   1.000
_cell.angle_alpha   90.00
_cell.angle_beta   90.00
_cell.angle_gamma   90.00
#
_symmetry.space_group_name_H-M   'P 1'
#
loop_
_entity.id
_entity.type
_entity.pdbx_description
1 polymer ?
#
loop_
_entity_poly.entity_id
_entity_poly.type
_entity_poly.pdbx_seq_one_letter_code
_entity_poly.pdbx_strand_id
1 'polypeptide(L)'
;MTITAENILLIGSVLLFFSLLAGKTGYKFGVPTLLLFLVVGMVFGSEGLGLQFSNPKIAQFIGVVALSIILFSGGMDTKYEEIKPIAPQGVILATLGVLL
;
A
#
# COMPACT_ATOMS: atom_id res chain seq x y z
N MET A 1 -21.84 0.87 -17.10
CA MET A 1 -21.37 -0.43 -16.57
C MET A 1 -22.10 -0.66 -15.26
N THR A 2 -22.97 -1.66 -15.19
CA THR A 2 -23.64 -2.04 -13.93
C THR A 2 -22.57 -2.56 -12.97
N ILE A 3 -22.42 -1.90 -11.82
CA ILE A 3 -21.48 -2.32 -10.78
C ILE A 3 -22.11 -3.52 -10.06
N THR A 4 -21.80 -4.72 -10.52
CA THR A 4 -22.15 -5.99 -9.85
C THR A 4 -20.97 -6.48 -9.00
N ALA A 5 -21.25 -7.25 -7.95
CA ALA A 5 -20.22 -7.81 -7.07
C ALA A 5 -19.19 -8.66 -7.85
N GLU A 6 -19.66 -9.37 -8.88
CA GLU A 6 -18.85 -10.17 -9.80
C GLU A 6 -17.78 -9.31 -10.50
N ASN A 7 -18.16 -8.16 -11.04
CA ASN A 7 -17.24 -7.26 -11.74
C ASN A 7 -16.17 -6.67 -10.78
N ILE A 8 -16.55 -6.34 -9.55
CA ILE A 8 -15.60 -5.85 -8.53
C ILE A 8 -14.59 -6.94 -8.17
N LEU A 9 -15.07 -8.16 -7.92
CA LEU A 9 -14.20 -9.30 -7.60
C LEU A 9 -13.29 -9.66 -8.78
N LEU A 10 -13.79 -9.58 -10.01
CA LEU A 10 -12.99 -9.82 -11.21
C LEU A 10 -11.87 -8.78 -11.35
N ILE A 11 -12.21 -7.49 -11.29
CA ILE A 11 -11.21 -6.41 -11.42
C ILE A 11 -10.20 -6.49 -10.26
N GLY A 12 -10.68 -6.71 -9.03
CA GLY A 12 -9.83 -6.84 -7.85
C GLY A 12 -8.88 -8.04 -7.92
N SER A 13 -9.38 -9.21 -8.33
CA SER A 13 -8.54 -10.42 -8.46
C SER A 13 -7.50 -10.30 -9.57
N VAL A 14 -7.83 -9.70 -10.71
CA VAL A 14 -6.87 -9.43 -11.78
C VAL A 14 -5.79 -8.45 -11.30
N LEU A 15 -6.18 -7.35 -10.66
CA LEU A 15 -5.24 -6.39 -10.07
C LEU A 15 -4.30 -7.05 -9.05
N LEU A 16 -4.84 -7.85 -8.13
CA LEU A 16 -4.05 -8.58 -7.14
C LEU A 16 -3.12 -9.60 -7.78
N PHE A 17 -3.58 -10.33 -8.81
CA PHE A 17 -2.77 -11.31 -9.52
C PHE A 17 -1.53 -10.68 -10.18
N PHE A 18 -1.71 -9.58 -10.92
CA PHE A 18 -0.59 -8.84 -11.52
C PHE A 18 0.32 -8.22 -10.47
N SER A 19 -0.25 -7.70 -9.39
CA SER A 19 0.50 -7.16 -8.26
C SER A 19 1.41 -8.22 -7.62
N LEU A 20 0.90 -9.43 -7.37
CA LEU A 20 1.68 -10.54 -6.81
C LEU A 20 2.79 -11.04 -7.76
N LEU A 21 2.49 -11.12 -9.06
CA LEU A 21 3.50 -11.47 -10.08
C LEU A 21 4.63 -10.45 -10.12
N ALA A 22 4.28 -9.16 -10.12
CA ALA A 22 5.24 -8.07 -10.09
C ALA A 22 6.10 -8.11 -8.81
N GLY A 23 5.47 -8.31 -7.65
CA GLY A 23 6.18 -8.39 -6.36
C GLY A 23 7.18 -9.54 -6.28
N LYS A 24 6.79 -10.74 -6.74
CA LYS A 24 7.69 -11.91 -6.77
C LYS A 24 8.86 -11.72 -7.73
N THR A 25 8.63 -11.06 -8.86
CA THR A 25 9.65 -10.78 -9.87
C THR A 25 10.62 -9.71 -9.39
N GLY A 26 10.12 -8.64 -8.77
CA GLY A 26 10.91 -7.55 -8.22
C GLY A 26 11.97 -7.97 -7.23
N TYR A 27 11.62 -8.90 -6.35
CA TYR A 27 12.55 -9.44 -5.35
C TYR A 27 13.77 -10.12 -6.00
N LYS A 28 13.62 -10.69 -7.21
CA LYS A 28 14.72 -11.31 -7.96
C LYS A 28 15.61 -10.26 -8.66
N PHE A 29 15.06 -9.11 -9.05
CA PHE A 29 15.77 -8.06 -9.77
C PHE A 29 16.33 -6.95 -8.85
N GLY A 30 16.13 -7.04 -7.53
CA GLY A 30 16.61 -6.04 -6.56
C GLY A 30 15.87 -4.69 -6.63
N VAL A 31 14.73 -4.64 -7.32
CA VAL A 31 13.91 -3.44 -7.47
C VAL A 31 12.99 -3.30 -6.25
N PRO A 32 12.83 -2.09 -5.66
CA PRO A 32 11.90 -1.88 -4.57
C PRO A 32 10.47 -2.30 -4.94
N THR A 33 9.91 -3.25 -4.19
CA THR A 33 8.56 -3.80 -4.44
C THR A 33 7.48 -2.72 -4.51
N LEU A 34 7.64 -1.66 -3.71
CA LEU A 34 6.72 -0.51 -3.69
C LEU A 34 6.60 0.16 -5.07
N LEU A 35 7.73 0.32 -5.78
CA LEU A 35 7.75 0.93 -7.11
C LEU A 35 7.03 0.05 -8.14
N LEU A 36 7.13 -1.27 -7.99
CA LEU A 36 6.42 -2.20 -8.89
C LEU A 36 4.92 -2.15 -8.68
N PHE A 37 4.45 -2.13 -7.42
CA PHE A 37 3.03 -1.93 -7.15
C PHE A 37 2.51 -0.58 -7.66
N LEU A 38 3.31 0.48 -7.54
CA LEU A 38 2.98 1.80 -8.09
C LEU A 38 2.80 1.71 -9.62
N VAL A 39 3.74 1.09 -10.34
CA VAL A 39 3.67 0.94 -11.80
C VAL A 39 2.45 0.13 -12.22
N VAL A 40 2.16 -0.98 -11.53
CA VAL A 40 0.93 -1.77 -11.79
C VAL A 40 -0.30 -0.88 -11.59
N GLY A 41 -0.38 -0.12 -10.49
CA GLY A 41 -1.47 0.82 -10.25
C GLY A 41 -1.63 1.87 -11.34
N MET A 42 -0.53 2.46 -11.82
CA MET A 42 -0.55 3.44 -12.91
C MET A 42 -1.02 2.83 -14.24
N VAL A 43 -0.55 1.62 -14.58
CA VAL A 43 -0.96 0.91 -15.81
C VAL A 43 -2.45 0.58 -15.80
N PHE A 44 -3.00 0.19 -14.66
CA PHE A 44 -4.43 -0.09 -14.56
C PHE A 44 -5.28 1.18 -14.36
N GLY A 45 -4.67 2.29 -13.93
CA GLY A 45 -5.34 3.56 -13.65
C GLY A 45 -5.82 4.33 -14.88
N SER A 46 -6.21 5.59 -14.66
CA SER A 46 -6.81 6.46 -15.68
C SER A 46 -5.90 6.74 -16.88
N GLU A 47 -4.58 6.75 -16.67
CA GLU A 47 -3.57 7.02 -17.71
C GLU A 47 -3.17 5.76 -18.51
N GLY A 48 -3.57 4.57 -18.07
CA GLY A 48 -3.28 3.31 -18.75
C GLY A 48 -4.54 2.66 -19.31
N LEU A 49 -5.04 1.63 -18.65
CA LEU A 49 -6.23 0.86 -19.08
C LEU A 49 -7.56 1.60 -18.85
N GLY A 50 -7.52 2.80 -18.26
CA GLY A 50 -8.68 3.68 -18.16
C GLY A 50 -9.64 3.37 -17.02
N LEU A 51 -9.19 2.68 -15.96
CA LEU A 51 -10.02 2.54 -14.75
C LEU A 51 -10.17 3.91 -14.08
N GLN A 52 -11.34 4.51 -14.29
CA GLN A 52 -11.73 5.78 -13.72
C GLN A 52 -12.04 5.61 -12.23
N PHE A 53 -11.09 5.97 -11.38
CA PHE A 53 -11.23 5.96 -9.93
C PHE A 53 -11.52 7.39 -9.41
N SER A 54 -12.74 7.87 -9.62
CA SER A 54 -13.14 9.25 -9.29
C SER A 54 -13.88 9.39 -7.95
N ASN A 55 -13.77 8.40 -7.05
CA ASN A 55 -14.46 8.41 -5.77
C ASN A 55 -13.49 8.51 -4.58
N PRO A 56 -13.27 9.72 -4.03
CA PRO A 56 -12.42 9.93 -2.86
C PRO A 56 -12.86 9.14 -1.63
N LYS A 57 -14.17 8.88 -1.44
CA LYS A 57 -14.67 8.14 -0.27
C LYS A 57 -14.24 6.67 -0.31
N ILE A 58 -14.31 6.05 -1.49
CA ILE A 58 -13.88 4.65 -1.66
C ILE A 58 -12.36 4.56 -1.50
N ALA A 59 -11.61 5.48 -2.09
CA ALA A 59 -10.15 5.55 -1.93
C ALA A 59 -9.74 5.72 -0.46
N GLN A 60 -10.39 6.63 0.27
CA GLN A 60 -10.18 6.82 1.70
C GLN A 60 -10.53 5.57 2.50
N PHE A 61 -11.67 4.93 2.23
CA PHE A 61 -12.06 3.72 2.94
C PHE A 61 -11.04 2.59 2.77
N ILE A 62 -10.63 2.31 1.52
CA ILE A 62 -9.59 1.31 1.24
C ILE A 62 -8.27 1.70 1.91
N GLY A 63 -7.87 2.98 1.82
CA GLY A 63 -6.65 3.50 2.43
C GLY A 63 -6.62 3.36 3.95
N VAL A 64 -7.73 3.67 4.64
CA VAL A 64 -7.85 3.53 6.10
C VAL A 64 -7.78 2.06 6.51
N VAL A 65 -8.46 1.17 5.79
CA VAL A 65 -8.42 -0.27 6.06
C VAL A 65 -7.00 -0.82 5.86
N ALA A 66 -6.35 -0.46 4.76
CA ALA A 66 -4.97 -0.86 4.46
C ALA A 66 -3.99 -0.31 5.51
N LEU A 67 -4.08 0.97 5.85
CA LEU A 67 -3.23 1.62 6.86
C LEU A 67 -3.39 0.97 8.24
N SER A 68 -4.63 0.65 8.63
CA SER A 68 -4.91 -0.03 9.90
C SER A 68 -4.24 -1.40 9.94
N ILE A 69 -4.31 -2.18 8.86
CA ILE A 69 -3.63 -3.48 8.76
C ILE A 69 -2.11 -3.33 8.80
N ILE A 70 -1.55 -2.35 8.07
CA ILE A 70 -0.10 -2.09 8.02
C ILE A 70 0.42 -1.71 9.42
N LEU A 71 -0.25 -0.78 10.10
CA LEU A 71 0.14 -0.34 11.45
C LEU A 71 -0.05 -1.47 12.48
N PHE A 72 -1.11 -2.27 12.34
CA PHE A 72 -1.37 -3.39 13.22
C PHE A 72 -0.29 -4.47 13.08
N SER A 73 0.02 -4.91 11.86
CA SER A 73 1.07 -5.90 11.61
C SER A 73 2.43 -5.37 12.06
N GLY A 74 2.82 -4.17 11.60
CA GLY A 74 4.10 -3.59 11.96
C GLY A 74 4.25 -3.34 13.46
N GLY A 75 3.17 -2.96 14.14
CA GLY A 75 3.15 -2.79 15.60
C GLY A 75 3.28 -4.11 16.36
N MET A 76 2.61 -5.16 15.93
CA MET A 76 2.70 -6.49 16.56
C MET A 76 4.06 -7.16 16.34
N ASP A 77 4.66 -6.98 15.16
CA ASP A 77 5.95 -7.58 14.81
C ASP A 77 7.13 -6.90 15.53
N THR A 78 6.93 -5.71 16.11
CA THR A 78 8.00 -4.94 16.76
C THR A 78 8.04 -5.19 18.28
N LYS A 79 9.17 -5.66 18.79
CA LYS A 79 9.34 -5.92 20.23
C LYS A 79 9.56 -4.63 21.01
N TYR A 80 8.76 -4.43 22.05
CA TYR A 80 8.87 -3.25 22.91
C TYR A 80 10.25 -3.09 23.56
N GLU A 81 10.90 -4.19 23.91
CA GLU A 81 12.24 -4.19 24.51
C GLU A 81 13.31 -3.62 23.58
N GLU A 82 13.16 -3.79 22.26
CA GLU A 82 14.07 -3.27 21.25
C GLU A 82 13.82 -1.78 20.97
N ILE A 83 12.56 -1.33 21.02
CA ILE A 83 12.19 0.08 20.78
C ILE A 83 12.52 0.96 21.98
N LYS A 84 12.25 0.48 23.20
CA LYS A 84 12.37 1.26 24.44
C LYS A 84 13.68 2.07 24.57
N PRO A 85 14.89 1.52 24.30
CA PRO A 85 16.14 2.29 24.43
C PRO A 85 16.33 3.38 23.36
N ILE A 86 15.68 3.27 22.20
CA ILE A 86 15.82 4.22 21.07
C ILE A 86 14.61 5.14 20.88
N ALA A 87 13.56 4.98 21.70
CA ALA A 87 12.33 5.75 21.62
C ALA A 87 12.54 7.28 21.72
N PRO A 88 13.41 7.81 22.61
CA PRO A 88 13.64 9.26 22.69
C PRO A 88 14.19 9.84 21.38
N GLN A 89 15.15 9.18 20.76
CA GLN A 89 15.76 9.59 19.50
C GLN A 89 14.72 9.53 18.37
N GLY A 90 13.90 8.47 18.36
CA GLY A 90 12.80 8.31 17.41
C GLY A 90 11.77 9.44 17.52
N VAL A 91 11.37 9.80 18.74
CA VAL A 91 10.40 10.90 18.98
C VAL A 91 10.97 12.24 18.54
N ILE A 92 12.25 12.52 18.82
CA ILE A 92 12.92 13.76 18.37
C ILE A 92 12.94 13.84 16.85
N LEU A 93 13.34 12.77 16.15
CA LEU A 93 13.36 12.73 14.68
C LEU A 93 11.96 12.87 14.08
N ALA A 94 10.95 12.22 14.66
CA ALA A 94 9.57 12.31 14.18
C ALA A 94 8.91 13.67 14.42
N THR A 95 9.37 14.44 15.41
CA THR A 95 8.81 15.76 15.73
C THR A 95 9.66 16.89 15.16
N LEU A 96 10.86 17.09 15.69
CA LEU A 96 11.77 18.16 15.26
C LEU A 96 12.30 17.92 13.85
N GLY A 97 12.58 16.66 13.48
CA GLY A 97 13.08 16.34 12.15
C GLY A 97 12.08 16.53 11.02
N VAL A 98 10.77 16.52 11.32
CA VAL A 98 9.69 16.80 10.35
C VAL A 98 9.29 18.27 10.34
N LEU A 99 9.46 18.97 11.48
CA LEU A 99 9.14 20.38 11.62
C LEU A 99 10.14 21.30 10.90
N LEU A 100 11.41 20.89 10.80
CA LEU A 100 12.48 21.58 10.07
C LEU A 100 12.43 21.28 8.57
#